data_AF-A0A658NK53-F1
#
_entry.id   AF-A0A658NK53-F1
#
_cell.length_a   1.000
_cell.length_b   1.000
_cell.length_c   1.000
_cell.angle_alpha   90.00
_cell.angle_beta   90.00
_cell.angle_gamma   90.00
#
_symmetry.space_group_name_H-M   'P 1'
#
loop_
_entity.id
_entity.type
_entity.pdbx_description
1 polymer ?
#
loop_
_entity_poly.entity_id
_entity_poly.type
_entity_poly.pdbx_seq_one_letter_code
_entity_poly.pdbx_strand_id
1 'polypeptide(L)' 'PYIYHLLGVASIVIEFGGSENQAIAALLHDVIEDCGDSHRESVRTRFGEEVAHIVEACTDGSAESKASHQDAASKRVD' A
#
# COMPACT_ATOMS: atom_id res chain seq x y z
N PRO A 1 -7.31 -10.27 -11.20
CA PRO A 1 -8.07 -9.32 -10.37
C PRO A 1 -7.16 -8.29 -9.68
N TYR A 2 -6.18 -8.73 -8.88
CA TYR A 2 -5.30 -7.82 -8.11
C TYR A 2 -4.32 -7.00 -8.96
N ILE A 3 -3.58 -7.64 -9.87
CA ILE A 3 -2.65 -6.92 -10.78
C ILE A 3 -3.37 -5.88 -11.65
N TYR A 4 -4.62 -6.12 -12.04
CA TYR A 4 -5.39 -5.17 -12.83
C TYR A 4 -5.72 -3.89 -12.04
N HIS A 5 -6.05 -4.02 -10.74
CA HIS A 5 -6.25 -2.88 -9.85
C HIS A 5 -4.99 -2.02 -9.75
N LEU A 6 -3.85 -2.63 -9.43
CA LEU A 6 -2.56 -1.93 -9.31
C LEU A 6 -2.18 -1.21 -10.61
N LEU A 7 -2.29 -1.90 -11.75
CA LEU A 7 -2.02 -1.31 -13.06
C LEU A 7 -3.02 -0.19 -13.41
N GLY A 8 -4.28 -0.32 -13.02
CA GLY A 8 -5.31 0.69 -13.23
C GLY A 8 -5.00 1.99 -12.47
N VAL A 9 -4.66 1.90 -11.19
CA VAL A 9 -4.29 3.09 -10.38
C VAL A 9 -3.02 3.73 -10.93
N ALA A 10 -1.99 2.94 -11.25
CA ALA A 10 -0.76 3.46 -11.85
C ALA A 10 -0.99 4.14 -13.21
N SER A 11 -1.88 3.57 -14.04
CA SER A 11 -2.27 4.17 -15.32
C SER A 11 -2.91 5.53 -15.13
N ILE A 12 -3.80 5.68 -14.14
CA ILE A 12 -4.45 6.98 -13.84
C ILE A 12 -3.38 8.01 -13.42
N VAL A 13 -2.43 7.63 -12.56
CA VAL A 13 -1.36 8.55 -12.15
C VAL A 13 -0.57 9.05 -13.36
N ILE A 14 -0.21 8.16 -14.28
CA ILE A 14 0.51 8.53 -15.51
C ILE A 14 -0.35 9.41 -16.42
N GLU A 15 -1.63 9.06 -16.60
CA GLU A 15 -2.58 9.79 -17.44
C GLU A 15 -2.74 11.26 -17.01
N PHE A 16 -2.69 11.53 -15.70
CA PHE A 16 -2.78 12.88 -15.14
C PHE A 16 -1.41 13.54 -14.90
N GLY A 17 -0.33 13.03 -15.48
CA GLY A 17 0.99 13.67 -15.47
C GLY A 17 1.79 13.47 -14.18
N GLY A 18 1.51 12.42 -13.41
CA GLY A 18 2.28 12.06 -12.23
C GLY A 18 3.72 11.67 -12.57
N SER A 19 4.60 11.81 -11.58
CA SER A 19 6.01 11.42 -11.69
C SER A 19 6.17 9.90 -11.74
N GLU A 20 7.35 9.45 -12.17
CA GLU A 20 7.74 8.03 -12.10
C GLU A 20 7.61 7.49 -10.66
N ASN A 21 8.04 8.27 -9.66
CA ASN A 21 7.94 7.88 -8.26
C ASN A 21 6.48 7.75 -7.80
N GLN A 22 5.59 8.63 -8.25
CA GLN A 22 4.15 8.51 -7.98
C GLN A 22 3.53 7.29 -8.66
N ALA A 23 3.94 6.97 -9.90
CA ALA A 23 3.46 5.80 -10.62
C ALA A 23 3.94 4.48 -9.97
N ILE A 24 5.19 4.43 -9.52
CA ILE A 24 5.73 3.31 -8.75
C ILE A 24 4.99 3.17 -7.42
N ALA A 25 4.77 4.28 -6.70
CA ALA A 25 4.03 4.25 -5.44
C ALA A 25 2.58 3.77 -5.64
N ALA A 26 1.92 4.18 -6.72
CA ALA A 26 0.60 3.67 -7.10
C ALA A 26 0.59 2.16 -7.38
N LEU A 27 1.66 1.58 -7.91
CA LEU A 27 1.78 0.12 -8.05
C LEU A 27 1.98 -0.59 -6.71
N LEU A 28 2.53 0.10 -5.72
CA LEU A 28 2.92 -0.47 -4.43
C LEU A 28 2.00 -0.08 -3.28
N HIS A 29 0.95 0.71 -3.52
CA HIS A 29 0.15 1.35 -2.46
C HIS A 29 -0.41 0.36 -1.43
N ASP A 30 -0.83 -0.82 -1.86
CA ASP A 30 -1.41 -1.86 -0.98
C ASP A 30 -0.34 -2.76 -0.32
N VAL A 31 0.95 -2.63 -0.64
CA VAL A 31 1.98 -3.62 -0.24
C VAL A 31 2.11 -3.77 1.27
N ILE A 32 1.99 -2.68 2.03
CA ILE A 32 2.08 -2.73 3.49
C ILE A 32 0.79 -3.26 4.09
N GLU A 33 -0.36 -2.87 3.54
CA GLU A 33 -1.66 -3.31 4.02
C GLU A 33 -1.90 -4.80 3.83
N ASP A 34 -1.42 -5.34 2.71
CA ASP A 34 -1.68 -6.72 2.31
C ASP A 34 -0.57 -7.67 2.70
N CYS A 35 0.69 -7.21 2.76
CA CYS A 35 1.86 -8.06 2.99
C CYS A 35 2.60 -7.74 4.31
N GLY A 36 2.22 -6.68 5.02
CA GLY A 36 2.71 -6.36 6.35
C GLY A 36 3.93 -5.43 6.40
N ASP A 37 4.22 -4.90 7.58
CA ASP A 37 5.22 -3.85 7.84
C ASP A 37 6.65 -4.27 7.48
N SER A 38 6.92 -5.56 7.34
CA SER A 38 8.24 -6.05 6.92
C SER A 38 8.66 -5.59 5.51
N HIS A 39 7.70 -5.19 4.66
CA HIS A 39 7.97 -4.74 3.29
C HIS A 39 8.41 -3.28 3.19
N ARG A 40 8.24 -2.51 4.27
CA ARG A 40 8.48 -1.06 4.33
C ARG A 40 9.93 -0.69 3.97
N GLU A 41 10.89 -1.43 4.52
CA GLU A 41 12.31 -1.26 4.21
C GLU A 41 12.66 -1.77 2.79
N SER A 42 11.96 -2.79 2.30
CA SER A 42 12.14 -3.28 0.92
C SER A 42 11.74 -2.22 -0.10
N VAL A 43 10.65 -1.49 0.15
CA VAL A 43 10.22 -0.39 -0.73
C VAL A 43 11.29 0.70 -0.77
N ARG A 44 11.76 1.13 0.40
CA ARG A 44 12.81 2.16 0.53
C ARG A 44 14.11 1.79 -0.17
N THR A 45 14.60 0.58 0.07
CA THR A 45 15.89 0.12 -0.48
C THR A 45 15.85 -0.13 -1.98
N ARG A 46 14.70 -0.53 -2.54
CA ARG A 46 14.57 -0.89 -3.96
C ARG A 46 14.10 0.26 -4.85
N PHE A 47 13.27 1.16 -4.32
CA PHE A 47 12.61 2.22 -5.09
C PHE A 47 12.90 3.63 -4.57
N GLY A 48 13.63 3.76 -3.47
CA GLY A 48 14.07 5.04 -2.92
C GLY A 48 13.12 5.64 -1.88
N GLU A 49 13.61 6.70 -1.23
CA GLU A 49 12.94 7.36 -0.11
C GLU A 49 11.61 8.00 -0.51
N GLU A 50 11.56 8.64 -1.69
CA GLU A 50 10.36 9.34 -2.15
C GLU A 50 9.19 8.37 -2.36
N VAL A 51 9.45 7.22 -3.00
CA VAL A 51 8.43 6.17 -3.20
C VAL A 51 7.96 5.63 -1.85
N ALA A 52 8.90 5.33 -0.94
CA ALA A 52 8.55 4.84 0.39
C ALA A 52 7.67 5.82 1.16
N HIS A 53 7.96 7.12 1.06
CA HIS A 53 7.16 8.17 1.70
C HIS A 53 5.73 8.27 1.12
N ILE A 54 5.58 8.13 -0.20
CA ILE A 54 4.24 8.15 -0.83
C ILE A 54 3.45 6.89 -0.43
N VAL A 55 4.07 5.71 -0.45
CA VAL A 55 3.42 4.45 -0.04
C VAL A 55 2.98 4.53 1.42
N GLU A 56 3.83 5.04 2.32
CA GLU A 56 3.47 5.28 3.73
C GLU A 56 2.25 6.20 3.86
N ALA A 57 2.23 7.31 3.12
CA ALA A 57 1.13 8.26 3.16
C ALA A 57 -0.19 7.68 2.61
N CYS A 58 -0.12 6.62 1.78
CA CYS A 58 -1.28 5.89 1.26
C CYS A 58 -1.68 4.67 2.11
N THR A 59 -0.93 4.34 3.17
CA THR A 59 -1.18 3.18 4.03
C THR A 59 -2.03 3.60 5.24
N ASP A 60 -3.26 3.10 5.35
CA ASP A 60 -4.14 3.37 6.50
C ASP A 60 -3.87 2.41 7.68
N GLY A 61 -3.28 1.24 7.39
CA GLY A 61 -2.84 0.31 8.42
C GLY A 61 -2.19 -0.94 7.85
N SER A 62 -1.26 -1.53 8.60
CA SER A 62 -0.58 -2.75 8.17
C SER A 62 -1.47 -4.00 8.27
N ALA A 63 -1.10 -5.07 7.56
CA ALA A 63 -1.76 -6.39 7.66
C ALA A 63 -1.93 -6.86 9.12
N GLU A 64 -0.91 -6.64 9.95
CA GLU A 64 -0.91 -6.95 11.39
C GLU A 64 -1.93 -6.07 12.17
N SER A 65 -2.08 -4.80 11.78
CA SER A 65 -3.04 -3.88 12.39
C SER A 65 -4.48 -4.26 12.06
N LYS A 66 -4.75 -4.72 10.83
CA LYS A 66 -6.06 -5.26 10.43
C LYS A 66 -6.40 -6.55 11.18
N ALA A 67 -5.43 -7.46 11.35
CA ALA A 67 -5.63 -8.70 12.11
C ALA A 67 -6.03 -8.43 13.56
N SER A 68 -5.32 -7.53 14.26
CA SER A 68 -5.61 -7.18 15.65
C SER A 68 -6.98 -6.49 15.86
N HIS A 69 -7.50 -5.77 14.86
CA HIS A 69 -8.83 -5.15 14.93
C HIS A 69 -9.97 -6.15 14.67
N GLN A 70 -9.75 -7.18 13.85
CA GLN A 70 -10.74 -8.25 13.64
C GLN A 70 -10.95 -9.08 14.91
N ASP A 71 -9.89 -9.29 15.69
CA ASP A 71 -9.97 -10.00 16.98
C ASP A 71 -10.82 -9.22 18.02
N ALA A 72 -10.82 -7.89 17.97
CA ALA A 72 -11.61 -7.05 18.88
C ALA A 72 -13.11 -6.99 18.52
N ALA A 73 -13.47 -7.22 17.24
CA ALA A 73 -14.85 -7.14 16.75
C ALA A 73 -15.65 -8.45 16.97
N SER A 74 -15.00 -9.57 17.29
CA SER A 74 -15.65 -10.87 17.52
C SER A 74 -16.36 -11.00 18.90
N LYS A 75 -16.52 -9.90 19.65
CA LYS A 75 -17.17 -9.89 20.98
C LYS A 75 -18.52 -9.17 21.05
N ARG A 76 -19.19 -8.95 19.92
CA ARG A 76 -20.66 -8.77 19.90
C ARG A 76 -21.28 -10.14 19.67
N VAL A 77 -21.29 -10.92 20.75
CA VAL A 77 -22.08 -12.14 20.87
C VAL A 77 -23.54 -11.70 20.84
N ASP A 78 -24.29 -12.16 19.83
CA ASP A 78 -25.76 -12.14 19.82
C ASP A 78 -26.35 -12.92 21.01
#